data_AF-A0A9P5Q2D4-F1
#
_entry.id   AF-A0A9P5Q2D4-F1
#
_cell.length_a   1.000
_cell.length_b   1.000
_cell.length_c   1.000
_cell.angle_alpha   90.00
_cell.angle_beta   90.00
_cell.angle_gamma   90.00
#
_symmetry.space_group_name_H-M   'P 1'
#
loop_
_entity.id
_entity.type
_entity.pdbx_description
1 polymer ?
#
loop_
_entity_poly.entity_id
_entity_poly.type
_entity_poly.pdbx_seq_one_letter_code
_entity_poly.pdbx_strand_id
1 'polypeptide(L)'
;MHHCLYDGLSLPYILDDVAAIYLGLEVTKRPQFADAVPFVLHSSKDLHPQESSSVNLARQSVELPENALDIIKEMGVTVQTIMLLAWGKTLAALTGSLDVVFGHVVAGRAIELEDALLVSGPLFNTIPFRF
;
A
#
# COMPACT_ATOMS: atom_id res chain seq x y z
N MET A 1 -0.65 -9.92 -16.62
CA MET A 1 -0.81 -10.38 -15.21
C MET A 1 -1.94 -9.60 -14.58
N HIS A 2 -2.78 -10.23 -13.77
CA HIS A 2 -3.87 -9.55 -13.06
C HIS A 2 -3.38 -9.04 -11.70
N HIS A 3 -3.79 -7.83 -11.28
CA HIS A 3 -3.34 -7.21 -10.02
C HIS A 3 -3.82 -7.97 -8.77
N CYS A 4 -4.72 -8.96 -8.92
CA CYS A 4 -5.07 -9.88 -7.83
C CYS A 4 -3.96 -10.87 -7.46
N LEU A 5 -2.86 -10.92 -8.24
CA LEU A 5 -1.76 -11.86 -8.01
C LEU A 5 -0.51 -11.18 -7.43
N TYR A 6 -0.47 -9.85 -7.37
CA TYR A 6 0.70 -9.10 -6.91
C TYR A 6 0.31 -7.75 -6.30
N ASP A 7 1.24 -7.16 -5.56
CA ASP A 7 1.16 -5.79 -5.06
C ASP A 7 2.39 -4.96 -5.45
N GLY A 8 2.44 -3.71 -4.97
CA GLY A 8 3.55 -2.80 -5.28
C GLY A 8 4.92 -3.26 -4.76
N LEU A 9 4.96 -4.15 -3.75
CA LEU A 9 6.20 -4.71 -3.23
C LEU A 9 6.55 -6.04 -3.90
N SER A 10 5.57 -6.88 -4.23
CA SER A 10 5.82 -8.22 -4.76
C SER A 10 6.12 -8.25 -6.26
N LEU A 11 5.67 -7.26 -7.04
CA LEU A 11 5.95 -7.23 -8.48
C LEU A 11 7.44 -7.15 -8.81
N PRO A 12 8.25 -6.27 -8.18
CA PRO A 12 9.71 -6.27 -8.35
C PRO A 12 10.33 -7.64 -8.07
N TYR A 13 9.91 -8.32 -6.99
CA TYR A 13 10.43 -9.65 -6.65
C TYR A 13 10.16 -10.68 -7.75
N ILE A 14 8.95 -10.67 -8.31
CA ILE A 14 8.58 -11.58 -9.41
C ILE A 14 9.46 -11.29 -10.64
N LEU A 15 9.72 -10.02 -10.96
CA LEU A 15 10.55 -9.64 -12.09
C LEU A 15 12.02 -10.01 -11.87
N ASP A 16 12.55 -9.81 -10.65
CA ASP A 16 13.90 -10.20 -10.26
C ASP A 16 14.10 -11.72 -10.36
N ASP A 17 13.12 -12.49 -9.87
CA ASP A 17 13.17 -13.95 -9.91
C ASP A 17 13.13 -14.47 -11.37
N VAL A 18 12.31 -13.86 -12.23
CA VAL A 18 12.30 -14.17 -13.68
C VAL A 18 13.64 -13.84 -14.33
N ALA A 19 14.23 -12.69 -14.01
CA ALA A 19 15.53 -12.28 -14.54
C ALA A 19 16.65 -13.23 -14.07
N ALA A 20 16.63 -13.65 -12.81
CA ALA A 20 17.59 -14.61 -12.25
C ALA A 20 17.51 -15.96 -12.98
N ILE A 21 16.30 -16.51 -13.14
CA ILE A 21 16.09 -17.78 -13.87
C ILE A 21 16.57 -17.66 -15.31
N TYR A 22 16.25 -16.55 -15.99
CA TYR A 22 16.66 -16.32 -17.37
C TYR A 22 18.20 -16.31 -17.53
N LEU A 23 18.91 -15.77 -16.54
CA LEU A 23 20.36 -15.69 -16.51
C LEU A 23 21.03 -16.95 -15.94
N GLY A 24 20.27 -17.97 -15.54
CA GLY A 24 20.80 -19.18 -14.89
C GLY A 24 21.35 -18.93 -13.48
N LEU A 25 20.87 -17.88 -12.81
CA LEU A 25 21.21 -17.55 -11.42
C LEU A 25 20.27 -18.26 -10.45
N GLU A 26 20.73 -18.41 -9.20
CA GLU A 26 19.88 -18.88 -8.12
C GLU A 26 18.82 -17.83 -7.74
N VAL A 27 17.64 -18.32 -7.35
CA VAL A 27 16.50 -17.48 -6.97
C VAL A 27 16.36 -17.49 -5.46
N THR A 28 16.05 -16.33 -4.88
CA THR A 28 15.71 -16.21 -3.47
C THR A 28 14.43 -17.00 -3.18
N LYS A 29 14.46 -17.90 -2.20
CA LYS A 29 13.25 -18.60 -1.75
C LYS A 29 12.37 -17.61 -0.98
N ARG A 30 11.13 -17.45 -1.42
CA ARG A 30 10.16 -16.51 -0.84
C ARG A 30 8.93 -17.25 -0.34
N PRO A 31 8.35 -16.86 0.81
CA PRO A 31 7.04 -17.35 1.22
C PRO A 31 5.99 -17.04 0.15
N GLN A 32 5.02 -17.93 -0.03
CA GLN A 32 3.91 -17.73 -0.94
C GLN A 32 2.76 -17.02 -0.22
N PHE A 33 1.88 -16.35 -0.98
CA PHE A 33 0.67 -15.73 -0.40
C PHE A 33 -0.13 -16.69 0.51
N ALA A 34 -0.24 -17.97 0.13
CA ALA A 34 -0.92 -18.99 0.91
C ALA A 34 -0.35 -19.16 2.33
N ASP A 35 0.95 -18.95 2.52
CA ASP A 35 1.62 -19.04 3.82
C ASP A 35 1.24 -17.85 4.73
N ALA A 36 0.87 -16.71 4.13
CA ALA A 36 0.46 -15.50 4.84
C ALA A 36 -1.04 -15.48 5.20
N VAL A 37 -1.88 -16.24 4.49
CA VAL A 37 -3.35 -16.24 4.68
C VAL A 37 -3.77 -16.45 6.14
N PRO A 38 -3.21 -17.41 6.90
CA PRO A 38 -3.57 -17.59 8.31
C PRO A 38 -3.36 -16.31 9.12
N PHE A 39 -2.28 -15.57 8.93
CA PHE A 39 -1.97 -14.37 9.71
C PHE A 39 -2.88 -13.18 9.37
N VAL A 40 -3.33 -13.09 8.12
CA VAL A 40 -4.23 -12.03 7.64
C VAL A 40 -5.67 -12.23 8.14
N LEU A 41 -6.17 -13.48 8.10
CA LEU A 41 -7.56 -13.78 8.47
C LEU A 41 -7.83 -13.58 9.96
N HIS A 42 -6.89 -13.93 10.84
CA HIS A 42 -7.07 -13.77 12.29
C HIS A 42 -7.09 -12.30 12.74
N SER A 43 -6.62 -11.37 11.90
CA SER A 43 -6.53 -9.95 12.21
C SER A 43 -7.71 -9.13 11.70
N SER A 44 -8.61 -9.74 10.91
CA SER A 44 -9.71 -9.03 10.27
C SER A 44 -10.94 -8.98 11.18
N LYS A 45 -11.28 -7.78 11.66
CA LYS A 45 -12.64 -7.53 12.18
C LYS A 45 -13.59 -7.38 11.00
N ASP A 46 -14.79 -7.96 11.09
CA ASP A 46 -15.83 -7.80 10.08
C ASP A 46 -16.20 -6.31 9.93
N LEU A 47 -15.62 -5.64 8.93
CA LEU A 47 -16.14 -4.38 8.42
C LEU A 47 -17.20 -4.71 7.38
N HIS A 48 -18.44 -4.31 7.64
CA HIS A 48 -19.52 -4.41 6.66
C HIS A 48 -19.22 -3.46 5.49
N PRO A 49 -19.00 -3.96 4.27
CA PRO A 49 -18.83 -3.10 3.11
C PRO A 49 -20.12 -2.30 2.90
N GLN A 50 -20.02 -0.97 2.82
CA GLN A 50 -21.09 -0.21 2.18
C GLN A 50 -20.93 -0.39 0.67
N GLU A 51 -21.86 -1.13 0.07
CA GLU A 51 -21.92 -1.27 -1.38
C GLU A 51 -22.24 0.10 -2.00
N SER A 52 -21.25 0.72 -2.63
CA SER A 52 -21.47 1.86 -3.52
C SER A 52 -21.77 1.32 -4.92
N SER A 53 -22.93 1.66 -5.47
CA SER A 53 -23.38 1.20 -6.79
C SER A 53 -22.65 1.88 -7.96
N SER A 54 -21.84 2.90 -7.70
CA SER A 54 -21.06 3.60 -8.71
C SER A 54 -19.62 3.87 -8.25
N VAL A 55 -18.68 3.65 -9.18
CA VAL A 55 -17.26 3.96 -9.02
C VAL A 55 -16.96 5.14 -9.93
N ASN A 56 -16.51 6.26 -9.34
CA ASN A 56 -16.00 7.42 -10.09
C ASN A 56 -14.47 7.41 -10.02
N LEU A 57 -13.80 7.51 -11.17
CA LEU A 57 -12.35 7.58 -11.25
C LEU A 57 -11.91 8.92 -11.82
N ALA A 58 -11.13 9.66 -11.03
CA ALA A 58 -10.39 10.83 -11.48
C ALA A 58 -8.92 10.66 -11.10
N ARG A 59 -8.02 11.11 -11.98
CA ARG A 59 -6.57 11.07 -11.74
C ARG A 59 -5.97 12.43 -12.02
N GLN A 60 -5.23 12.94 -11.05
CA GLN A 60 -4.39 14.12 -11.21
C GLN A 60 -3.01 13.81 -10.64
N SER A 61 -1.98 14.27 -11.33
CA SER A 61 -0.59 14.20 -10.86
C SER A 61 -0.17 15.57 -10.33
N VAL A 62 0.55 15.58 -9.21
CA VAL A 62 1.15 16.79 -8.63
C VAL A 62 2.63 16.50 -8.44
N GLU A 63 3.49 17.40 -8.92
CA GLU A 63 4.93 17.30 -8.73
C GLU A 63 5.31 17.82 -7.34
N LEU A 64 6.28 17.14 -6.71
CA LEU A 64 6.84 17.62 -5.46
C LEU A 64 7.81 18.78 -5.75
N PRO A 65 7.80 19.85 -4.93
CA PRO A 65 8.84 20.86 -4.98
C PRO A 65 10.24 20.23 -4.87
N GLU A 66 11.24 20.81 -5.55
CA GLU A 66 12.59 20.25 -5.62
C GLU A 66 13.22 19.98 -4.24
N ASN A 67 12.95 20.83 -3.25
CA ASN A 67 13.47 20.73 -1.88
C ASN A 67 12.54 19.99 -0.91
N ALA A 68 11.42 19.43 -1.38
CA ALA A 68 10.42 18.85 -0.50
C ALA A 68 10.98 17.66 0.29
N LEU A 69 11.78 16.79 -0.32
CA LEU A 69 12.33 15.61 0.35
C LEU A 69 13.30 15.97 1.48
N ASP A 70 14.13 17.01 1.28
CA ASP A 70 15.06 17.49 2.30
C ASP A 70 14.29 18.10 3.48
N ILE A 71 13.28 18.92 3.21
CA ILE A 71 12.43 19.50 4.26
C ILE A 71 11.69 18.40 5.05
N ILE A 72 11.13 17.40 4.36
CA ILE A 72 10.44 16.26 4.99
C ILE A 72 11.38 15.53 5.94
N LYS A 73 12.63 15.31 5.50
CA LYS A 73 13.67 14.68 6.30
C LYS A 73 14.07 15.52 7.51
N GLU A 74 14.25 16.83 7.34
CA GLU A 74 14.56 17.76 8.43
C GLU A 74 13.44 17.84 9.48
N MET A 75 12.18 17.71 9.07
CA MET A 75 11.03 17.64 9.96
C MET A 75 10.92 16.30 10.72
N GLY A 76 11.72 15.28 10.36
CA GLY A 76 11.69 13.97 11.00
C GLY A 76 10.41 13.17 10.74
N VAL A 77 9.74 13.41 9.61
CA VAL A 77 8.50 12.72 9.22
C VAL A 77 8.67 11.95 7.91
N THR A 78 7.73 11.07 7.59
CA THR A 78 7.75 10.33 6.32
C THR A 78 7.03 11.10 5.21
N VAL A 79 7.41 10.83 3.96
CA VAL A 79 6.69 11.35 2.78
C VAL A 79 5.21 10.95 2.85
N GLN A 80 4.92 9.72 3.27
CA GLN A 80 3.55 9.22 3.44
C GLN A 80 2.73 10.09 4.40
N THR A 81 3.27 10.47 5.56
CA THR A 81 2.59 11.34 6.52
C THR A 81 2.23 12.69 5.90
N ILE A 82 3.14 13.27 5.13
CA ILE A 82 2.89 14.55 4.45
C ILE A 82 1.84 14.41 3.34
N MET A 83 1.85 13.32 2.57
CA MET A 83 0.83 13.07 1.55
C MET A 83 -0.56 12.85 2.16
N LEU A 84 -0.66 12.09 3.26
CA LEU A 84 -1.91 11.89 3.99
C LEU A 84 -2.46 13.22 4.54
N LEU A 85 -1.59 14.06 5.11
CA LEU A 85 -1.94 15.40 5.59
C LEU A 85 -2.43 16.29 4.43
N ALA A 86 -1.70 16.32 3.33
CA ALA A 86 -2.08 17.12 2.16
C ALA A 86 -3.46 16.71 1.64
N TRP A 87 -3.69 15.40 1.47
CA TRP A 87 -4.97 14.88 1.01
C TRP A 87 -6.11 15.14 2.00
N GLY A 88 -5.89 14.94 3.30
CA GLY A 88 -6.85 15.26 4.36
C GLY A 88 -7.27 16.73 4.32
N LYS A 89 -6.30 17.65 4.21
CA LYS A 89 -6.58 19.09 4.07
C LYS A 89 -7.34 19.43 2.78
N THR A 90 -7.01 18.79 1.66
CA THR A 90 -7.73 18.98 0.40
C THR A 90 -9.20 18.56 0.54
N LEU A 91 -9.45 17.38 1.11
CA LEU A 91 -10.81 16.90 1.37
C LEU A 91 -11.56 17.81 2.35
N ALA A 92 -10.90 18.27 3.42
CA ALA A 92 -11.51 19.18 4.37
C ALA A 92 -11.94 20.50 3.70
N ALA A 93 -11.10 21.07 2.84
CA ALA A 93 -11.41 22.28 2.09
C ALA A 93 -12.56 22.08 1.09
N LEU A 94 -12.62 20.93 0.41
CA LEU A 94 -13.67 20.63 -0.57
C LEU A 94 -15.02 20.29 0.08
N THR A 95 -15.00 19.63 1.24
CA THR A 95 -16.21 19.20 1.94
C THR A 95 -16.74 20.22 2.94
N GLY A 96 -15.90 21.17 3.36
CA GLY A 96 -16.21 22.08 4.47
C GLY A 96 -16.22 21.39 5.85
N SER A 97 -15.73 20.16 5.96
CA SER A 97 -15.63 19.39 7.21
C SER A 97 -14.18 19.30 7.67
N LEU A 98 -13.93 19.48 8.97
CA LEU A 98 -12.61 19.23 9.57
C LEU A 98 -12.39 17.76 9.95
N ASP A 99 -13.46 16.95 9.91
CA ASP A 99 -13.42 15.51 10.19
C ASP A 99 -13.72 14.77 8.90
N VAL A 100 -12.70 14.19 8.28
CA VAL A 100 -12.81 13.49 6.99
C VAL A 100 -12.23 12.08 7.09
N VAL A 101 -12.90 11.13 6.44
CA VAL A 101 -12.45 9.74 6.36
C VAL A 101 -12.25 9.35 4.90
N PHE A 102 -11.12 8.72 4.61
CA PHE A 102 -10.80 8.21 3.27
C PHE A 102 -10.05 6.89 3.34
N GLY A 103 -10.04 6.15 2.22
CA GLY A 103 -9.31 4.88 2.12
C GLY A 103 -7.81 5.09 2.05
N HIS A 104 -7.05 4.40 2.89
CA HIS A 104 -5.60 4.40 2.92
C HIS A 104 -5.06 3.00 2.63
N VAL A 105 -4.28 2.88 1.55
CA VAL A 105 -3.63 1.62 1.18
C VAL A 105 -2.38 1.42 2.04
N VAL A 106 -2.35 0.31 2.77
CA VAL A 106 -1.22 -0.14 3.58
C VAL A 106 -0.66 -1.45 3.02
N ALA A 107 0.63 -1.72 3.22
CA ALA A 107 1.29 -2.88 2.63
C ALA A 107 0.85 -4.23 3.23
N GLY A 108 0.32 -4.25 4.46
CA GLY A 108 -0.16 -5.45 5.15
C GLY A 108 0.91 -6.52 5.47
N ARG A 109 2.20 -6.15 5.44
CA ARG A 109 3.34 -7.06 5.69
C ARG A 109 3.87 -7.06 7.13
N ALA A 110 3.22 -6.32 8.02
CA ALA A 110 3.52 -6.33 9.45
C ALA A 110 2.77 -7.51 10.12
N ILE A 111 3.08 -8.73 9.69
CA ILE A 111 2.49 -9.98 10.17
C ILE A 111 3.56 -10.88 10.79
N GLU A 112 3.17 -11.79 11.68
CA GLU A 112 4.06 -12.72 12.39
C GLU A 112 4.50 -13.91 11.52
N LEU A 113 4.77 -13.66 10.24
CA LEU A 113 5.32 -14.64 9.29
C LEU A 113 6.80 -14.33 9.07
N GLU A 114 7.65 -15.36 9.15
CA GLU A 114 9.06 -15.25 8.77
C GLU A 114 9.17 -14.80 7.31
N ASP A 115 10.04 -13.81 7.04
CA ASP A 115 10.18 -13.20 5.72
C ASP A 115 8.88 -12.61 5.12
N ALA A 116 7.96 -12.13 5.96
CA ALA A 116 6.71 -11.48 5.52
C ALA A 116 6.93 -10.36 4.48
N LEU A 117 8.05 -9.63 4.59
CA LEU A 117 8.42 -8.59 3.63
C LEU A 117 8.67 -9.14 2.23
N LEU A 118 9.09 -10.40 2.10
CA LEU A 118 9.46 -11.04 0.84
C LEU A 118 8.33 -11.89 0.23
N VAL A 119 7.18 -11.99 0.89
CA VAL A 119 6.04 -12.79 0.41
C VAL A 119 5.71 -12.46 -1.05
N SER A 120 5.67 -13.49 -1.89
CA SER A 120 5.23 -13.39 -3.28
C SER A 120 3.70 -13.44 -3.33
N GLY A 121 3.09 -12.28 -3.55
CA GLY A 121 1.65 -12.11 -3.68
C GLY A 121 1.12 -10.87 -2.97
N PRO A 122 -0.20 -10.62 -3.06
CA PRO A 122 -0.80 -9.39 -2.60
C PRO A 122 -1.06 -9.42 -1.09
N LEU A 123 -0.37 -8.58 -0.34
CA LEU A 123 -0.67 -8.37 1.09
C LEU A 123 -1.25 -6.99 1.40
N PHE A 124 -1.35 -6.10 0.40
CA PHE A 124 -1.90 -4.77 0.61
C PHE A 124 -3.35 -4.82 1.11
N ASN A 125 -3.71 -3.86 1.96
CA ASN A 125 -5.06 -3.67 2.44
C ASN A 125 -5.45 -2.19 2.32
N THR A 126 -6.74 -1.90 2.19
CA THR A 126 -7.25 -0.53 2.25
C THR A 126 -8.03 -0.36 3.54
N ILE A 127 -7.56 0.51 4.43
CA ILE A 127 -8.18 0.78 5.72
C ILE A 127 -8.78 2.19 5.76
N PRO A 128 -9.85 2.42 6.55
CA PRO A 128 -10.33 3.78 6.79
C PRO A 128 -9.26 4.57 7.58
N PHE A 129 -8.89 5.71 7.04
CA PHE A 129 -8.03 6.70 7.71
C PHE A 129 -8.87 7.93 8.03
N ARG A 130 -8.86 8.35 9.30
CA ARG A 130 -9.56 9.54 9.78
C ARG A 130 -8.55 10.65 10.02
N PHE A 131 -8.77 11.77 9.35
CA PHE A 131 -7.95 12.98 9.42
C PHE A 131 -8.61 14.02 10.32
#